data_AF-A0A0M7MPV3-F1
#
_entry.id   AF-A0A0M7MPV3-F1
#
_cell.length_a   1.000
_cell.length_b   1.000
_cell.length_c   1.000
_cell.angle_alpha   90.00
_cell.angle_beta   90.00
_cell.angle_gamma   90.00
#
_symmetry.space_group_name_H-M   'P 1'
#
loop_
_entity.id
_entity.type
_entity.pdbx_description
1 polymer ?
#
loop_
_entity_poly.entity_id
_entity_poly.type
_entity_poly.pdbx_seq_one_letter_code
_entity_poly.pdbx_strand_id
1 'polypeptide(L)' 'MNNAKDVTWNLSGKLTIVAPGGIELRAPMVKSLGDMQDNFETNDRTMKGMRDVYNDHHHPVKNVQSGSATVTSEKPGEPQ' A
#
# COMPACT_ATOMS: atom_id res chain seq x y z
N MET A 1 -6.62 -19.36 26.25
CA MET A 1 -7.02 -18.00 26.65
C MET A 1 -7.57 -17.32 25.40
N ASN A 2 -8.83 -16.86 25.42
CA ASN A 2 -9.48 -16.20 24.28
C ASN A 2 -9.63 -14.69 24.48
N ASN A 3 -8.99 -14.13 25.51
CA ASN A 3 -9.06 -12.72 25.85
C ASN A 3 -7.79 -12.27 26.58
N ALA A 4 -6.62 -12.54 25.97
CA ALA A 4 -5.39 -11.96 26.46
C ALA A 4 -5.44 -10.43 26.24
N LYS A 5 -5.13 -9.67 27.29
CA LYS A 5 -5.14 -8.20 27.22
C LYS A 5 -4.07 -7.68 26.27
N ASP A 6 -2.85 -8.19 26.42
CA ASP A 6 -1.68 -7.82 25.61
C ASP A 6 -0.89 -9.09 25.26
N VAL A 7 -0.42 -9.19 24.02
CA VAL A 7 0.40 -10.31 23.53
C VAL A 7 1.57 -9.74 22.74
N THR A 8 2.80 -10.08 23.16
CA THR A 8 4.04 -9.67 22.49
C THR A 8 4.93 -10.88 22.23
N TRP A 9 5.39 -11.02 20.98
CA TRP A 9 6.33 -12.07 20.55
C TRP A 9 7.70 -11.44 20.27
N ASN A 10 8.69 -11.69 21.13
CA ASN A 10 10.08 -11.30 20.89
C ASN A 10 10.86 -12.50 20.36
N LEU A 11 11.24 -12.47 19.08
CA LEU A 11 11.94 -13.55 18.40
C LEU A 11 13.35 -13.09 18.01
N SER A 12 14.33 -13.97 18.09
CA SER A 12 15.68 -13.73 17.54
C SER A 12 15.78 -14.05 16.04
N GLY A 13 14.71 -14.61 15.45
CA GLY A 13 14.67 -15.07 14.07
C GLY A 13 13.42 -14.57 13.32
N LYS A 14 12.69 -15.49 12.69
CA LYS A 14 11.55 -15.20 11.81
C LYS A 14 10.23 -15.72 12.41
N LEU A 15 9.17 -14.92 12.31
CA LEU A 15 7.79 -15.39 12.47
C LEU A 15 7.22 -15.77 11.09
N THR A 16 6.64 -16.96 10.98
CA THR A 16 5.84 -17.36 9.80
C THR A 16 4.48 -17.83 10.30
N ILE A 17 3.40 -17.27 9.77
CA ILE A 17 2.02 -17.67 10.09
C ILE A 17 1.46 -18.41 8.88
N VAL A 18 1.11 -19.69 9.07
CA VAL A 18 0.48 -20.53 8.03
C VAL A 18 -1.01 -20.64 8.37
N ALA A 19 -1.84 -19.89 7.65
CA ALA A 19 -3.27 -19.85 7.86
C ALA A 19 -4.01 -19.99 6.52
N PRO A 20 -4.30 -21.22 6.05
CA PRO A 20 -4.96 -21.45 4.76
C PRO A 20 -6.34 -20.79 4.63
N GLY A 21 -7.03 -20.57 5.75
CA GLY A 21 -8.29 -19.82 5.81
C GLY A 21 -8.13 -18.30 5.90
N GLY A 22 -6.90 -17.79 5.87
CA GLY A 22 -6.57 -16.37 5.99
C GLY A 22 -6.35 -15.89 7.42
N ILE A 23 -5.97 -14.61 7.53
CA ILE A 23 -5.79 -13.88 8.78
C ILE A 23 -6.69 -12.65 8.71
N GLU A 24 -7.54 -12.44 9.71
CA GLU A 24 -8.35 -11.23 9.87
C GLU A 24 -7.80 -10.37 11.01
N LEU A 25 -7.48 -9.11 10.73
CA LEU A 25 -6.98 -8.14 11.72
C LEU A 25 -8.04 -7.08 12.00
N ARG A 26 -8.69 -7.17 13.17
CA ARG A 26 -9.64 -6.15 13.65
C ARG A 26 -8.91 -5.12 14.51
N ALA A 27 -8.25 -4.17 13.85
CA ALA A 27 -7.48 -3.13 14.50
C ALA A 27 -7.71 -1.76 13.83
N PRO A 28 -7.76 -0.65 14.61
CA PRO A 28 -7.78 0.70 14.03
C PRO A 28 -6.53 1.01 13.21
N MET A 29 -5.40 0.36 13.49
CA MET A 29 -4.15 0.59 12.79
C MET A 29 -3.24 -0.65 12.82
N VAL A 30 -2.64 -0.95 11.66
CA VAL A 30 -1.55 -1.92 11.50
C VAL A 30 -0.31 -1.12 11.12
N LYS A 31 0.74 -1.20 11.95
CA LYS A 31 2.00 -0.47 11.73
C LYS A 31 3.12 -1.47 11.44
N SER A 32 3.98 -1.12 10.49
CA SER A 32 5.26 -1.78 10.25
C SER A 32 6.36 -0.73 10.26
N LEU A 33 7.48 -1.01 10.93
CA LEU A 33 8.66 -0.17 10.87
C LEU A 33 9.46 -0.40 9.56
N GLY A 34 9.37 -1.60 9.01
CA GLY A 34 9.92 -1.95 7.71
C GLY A 34 8.86 -1.93 6.62
N ASP A 35 9.26 -2.31 5.42
CA ASP A 35 8.35 -2.44 4.29
C ASP A 35 7.29 -3.54 4.51
N MET A 36 6.13 -3.32 3.89
CA MET A 36 5.08 -4.33 3.75
C MET A 36 4.95 -4.66 2.28
N GLN A 37 4.84 -5.95 1.96
CA GLN A 37 4.60 -6.45 0.61
C GLN A 37 3.33 -7.29 0.65
N ASP A 38 2.33 -6.87 -0.09
CA ASP A 38 1.12 -7.64 -0.31
C ASP A 38 1.32 -8.57 -1.51
N ASN A 39 0.64 -9.73 -1.49
CA ASN A 39 0.68 -10.68 -2.61
C ASN A 39 2.11 -11.04 -3.07
N PHE A 40 3.00 -11.30 -2.11
CA PHE A 40 4.38 -11.72 -2.32
C PHE A 40 4.47 -12.88 -3.33
N GLU A 41 5.61 -12.97 -4.04
CA GLU A 41 5.86 -13.82 -5.23
C GLU A 41 5.28 -13.32 -6.54
N THR A 42 4.15 -12.61 -6.52
CA THR A 42 3.54 -12.06 -7.76
C THR A 42 3.57 -10.53 -7.83
N ASN A 43 3.58 -9.85 -6.69
CA ASN A 43 3.94 -8.44 -6.59
C ASN A 43 5.34 -8.33 -6.00
N ASP A 44 6.28 -7.68 -6.69
CA ASP A 44 7.66 -7.47 -6.25
C ASP A 44 7.87 -6.12 -5.54
N ARG A 45 6.84 -5.27 -5.47
CA ARG A 45 6.90 -3.94 -4.87
C ARG A 45 6.34 -3.92 -3.46
N THR A 46 6.90 -3.02 -2.65
CA THR A 46 6.36 -2.74 -1.31
C THR A 46 5.19 -1.77 -1.42
N MET A 47 4.29 -1.79 -0.42
CA MET A 47 3.18 -0.84 -0.31
C MET A 47 3.67 0.62 -0.33
N LYS A 48 4.82 0.88 0.30
CA LYS A 48 5.47 2.20 0.24
C LYS A 48 5.95 2.51 -1.19
N GLY A 49 6.65 1.58 -1.83
CA GLY A 49 7.13 1.77 -3.20
C GLY A 49 6.00 2.02 -4.21
N MET A 50 4.87 1.32 -4.07
CA MET A 50 3.68 1.59 -4.88
C MET A 50 3.10 2.98 -4.61
N ARG A 51 3.10 3.43 -3.36
CA ARG A 51 2.66 4.80 -2.99
C ARG A 51 3.59 5.86 -3.58
N ASP A 52 4.89 5.66 -3.52
CA ASP A 52 5.87 6.61 -4.06
C ASP A 52 5.68 6.75 -5.59
N VAL A 53 5.55 5.64 -6.32
CA VAL A 53 5.26 5.67 -7.76
C VAL A 53 3.93 6.37 -8.05
N TYR A 54 2.90 6.13 -7.24
CA TYR A 54 1.63 6.84 -7.37
C TYR A 54 1.76 8.33 -7.05
N ASN A 55 2.62 8.75 -6.14
CA ASN A 55 2.77 10.17 -5.83
C ASN A 55 3.58 10.91 -6.90
N ASP A 56 4.56 10.23 -7.49
CA ASP A 56 5.50 10.82 -8.45
C ASP A 56 5.03 10.67 -9.92
N HIS A 57 3.95 9.93 -10.19
CA HIS A 57 3.48 9.75 -11.57
C HIS A 57 2.95 11.06 -12.18
N HIS A 58 3.28 11.27 -13.44
CA HIS A 58 2.81 12.41 -14.24
C HIS A 58 2.33 11.91 -15.61
N HIS A 59 1.38 12.64 -16.20
CA HIS A 59 0.86 12.34 -17.53
C HIS A 59 1.39 13.34 -18.57
N PRO A 60 2.03 12.89 -19.66
CA PRO A 60 2.41 13.78 -20.75
C PRO A 60 1.16 14.24 -21.52
N VAL A 61 0.94 15.55 -21.61
CA VAL A 61 -0.14 16.15 -22.40
C VAL A 61 0.42 16.59 -23.76
N LYS A 62 -0.06 15.97 -24.84
CA LYS A 62 0.43 16.21 -26.21
C LYS A 62 -0.57 17.03 -27.02
N ASN A 63 -0.09 17.71 -28.07
CA ASN A 63 -0.90 18.47 -29.05
C ASN A 63 -1.72 19.63 -28.48
N VAL A 64 -1.17 20.34 -27.49
CA VAL A 64 -1.78 21.55 -26.91
C VAL A 64 -1.04 22.81 -27.35
N GLN A 65 -1.77 23.91 -27.47
CA GLN A 65 -1.16 25.23 -27.67
C GLN A 65 -0.55 25.71 -26.35
N SER A 66 0.72 26.12 -26.37
CA SER A 66 1.40 26.66 -25.20
C SER A 66 0.75 27.96 -24.71
N GLY A 67 0.75 28.17 -23.39
CA GLY A 67 0.20 29.36 -22.75
C GLY A 67 0.75 29.53 -21.33
N SER A 68 0.42 30.64 -20.67
CA SER A 68 0.88 30.96 -19.31
C SER A 68 -0.06 30.49 -18.19
N ALA A 69 -1.26 30.00 -18.54
CA ALA A 69 -2.22 29.50 -17.57
C ALA A 69 -1.78 28.13 -17.03
N THR A 70 -1.85 27.97 -15.70
CA THR A 70 -1.76 26.65 -15.05
C THR A 70 -3.17 26.18 -14.73
N VAL A 71 -3.50 24.95 -15.15
CA VAL A 71 -4.81 24.34 -14.92
C VAL A 71 -4.62 22.96 -14.29
N THR A 72 -5.54 22.55 -13.42
CA THR A 72 -5.55 21.23 -12.79
C THR A 72 -6.56 20.35 -13.52
N SER A 73 -6.22 19.08 -13.78
CA SER A 73 -7.19 18.15 -14.37
C SER A 73 -8.31 17.81 -13.39
N GLU A 74 -9.47 17.46 -13.92
CA GLU A 74 -10.51 16.82 -13.12
C GLU A 74 -10.04 15.45 -12.58
N LYS A 75 -10.75 14.94 -11.57
CA LYS A 75 -10.54 13.56 -11.13
C LYS A 75 -10.86 12.60 -12.28
N PRO A 76 -10.11 11.50 -12.44
CA PRO A 76 -10.51 10.43 -13.35
C PRO A 76 -11.96 10.02 -13.05
N GLY A 77 -12.78 9.89 -14.09
CA GLY A 77 -14.13 9.34 -13.93
C GLY A 77 -14.09 7.89 -13.44
N GLU A 78 -15.21 7.38 -12.95
CA GLU A 78 -15.32 5.95 -12.65
C GLU A 78 -15.12 5.14 -13.95
N PRO A 79 -14.31 4.06 -13.91
CA PRO A 79 -14.26 3.14 -15.03
C PRO A 79 -15.66 2.53 -15.23
N GLN A 80 -16.19 2.63 -16.44
CA GLN A 80 -17.41 1.92 -16.86
C GLN A 80 -17.14 0.42 -17.03
#